data_AF-A0A7Z9QPE4-F1
#
_entry.id   AF-A0A7Z9QPE4-F1
#
_cell.length_a   1.000
_cell.length_b   1.000
_cell.length_c   1.000
_cell.angle_alpha   90.00
_cell.angle_beta   90.00
_cell.angle_gamma   90.00
#
_symmetry.space_group_name_H-M   'P 1'
#
loop_
_entity.id
_entity.type
_entity.pdbx_description
1 polymer ?
#
loop_
_entity_poly.entity_id
_entity_poly.type
_entity_poly.pdbx_seq_one_letter_code
_entity_poly.pdbx_strand_id
1 'polypeptide(L)'
;MLAVGLQQAKDYSNKPCLLAKNLEDDSKNVYWVPDAALPCLSCKDSNPLSLVSKKQLFQLKKKFRVSDAVIKKIEKFYQSDKDTLNLKELDSLGARILVQELEDTILGSLKRKYRNSSAKLMPYYDPTLSGQIALHTSAIGPSSSGKSTIVGKILLNNFDDGTTIWIFSPTATSDPVWKKLQKDMSKKRVKLIDTSKIVAPIDLETQIGRGNVLVFDDQDAVLPENERYTSQLCSRAQYEGRHMTDKNKKGIVCFSIFHDGFSRRVKSLKSTNIESSRVILFPNQQRHVARKVMKNRLGYTSAQIKEIFDFVVSGDRWIMLVQHCPSCCITSTGILLL
;
A
#
# COMPACT_ATOMS: atom_id res chain seq x y z
N MET A 1 12.17 3.85 -9.41
CA MET A 1 11.95 2.47 -9.88
C MET A 1 11.90 1.52 -8.68
N LEU A 2 11.35 0.33 -8.86
CA LEU A 2 11.38 -0.73 -7.86
C LEU A 2 12.67 -1.56 -7.98
N ALA A 3 13.23 -1.97 -6.84
CA ALA A 3 14.37 -2.88 -6.74
C ALA A 3 14.06 -3.97 -5.70
N VAL A 4 14.57 -5.20 -5.91
CA VAL A 4 14.38 -6.32 -5.00
C VAL A 4 15.72 -6.66 -4.35
N GLY A 5 15.77 -6.55 -3.03
CA GLY A 5 16.97 -6.74 -2.25
C GLY A 5 17.78 -5.46 -2.06
N LEU A 6 18.38 -5.33 -0.88
CA LEU A 6 19.11 -4.12 -0.49
C LEU A 6 20.34 -3.87 -1.36
N GLN A 7 21.07 -4.93 -1.70
CA GLN A 7 22.30 -4.80 -2.51
C GLN A 7 21.98 -4.22 -3.88
N GLN A 8 21.00 -4.79 -4.58
CA GLN A 8 20.56 -4.28 -5.87
C GLN A 8 20.06 -2.84 -5.77
N ALA A 9 19.32 -2.49 -4.70
CA ALA A 9 18.84 -1.12 -4.53
C ALA A 9 19.99 -0.13 -4.30
N LYS A 10 21.07 -0.55 -3.62
CA LYS A 10 22.26 0.27 -3.36
C LYS A 10 23.07 0.58 -4.61
N ASP A 11 23.00 -0.27 -5.63
CA ASP A 11 23.64 -0.02 -6.92
C ASP A 11 23.06 1.22 -7.62
N TYR A 12 21.84 1.64 -7.26
CA TYR A 12 21.14 2.78 -7.86
C TYR A 12 20.93 3.96 -6.89
N SER A 13 21.09 3.76 -5.58
CA SER A 13 20.86 4.80 -4.57
C SER A 13 21.64 4.55 -3.29
N ASN A 14 22.29 5.59 -2.76
CA ASN A 14 22.92 5.55 -1.44
C ASN A 14 21.90 5.43 -0.28
N LYS A 15 20.64 5.79 -0.53
CA LYS A 15 19.54 5.78 0.45
C LYS A 15 18.27 5.20 -0.19
N PRO A 16 18.23 3.89 -0.46
CA PRO A 16 17.03 3.26 -1.01
C PRO A 16 15.90 3.29 0.02
N CYS A 17 14.68 3.56 -0.43
CA CYS A 17 13.50 3.61 0.44
C CYS A 17 12.85 2.23 0.52
N LEU A 18 12.83 1.61 1.71
CA LEU A 18 12.15 0.33 1.90
C LEU A 18 10.63 0.52 1.85
N LEU A 19 9.95 -0.18 0.94
CA LEU A 19 8.50 -0.12 0.79
C LEU A 19 7.78 -1.26 1.50
N ALA A 20 8.30 -2.48 1.33
CA ALA A 20 7.72 -3.67 1.95
C ALA A 20 8.81 -4.69 2.32
N LYS A 21 8.61 -5.34 3.46
CA LYS A 21 9.38 -6.49 3.89
C LYS A 21 8.76 -7.76 3.32
N ASN A 22 9.57 -8.71 2.88
CA ASN A 22 9.11 -10.07 2.66
C ASN A 22 9.29 -10.86 3.96
N LEU A 23 8.19 -11.37 4.51
CA LEU A 23 8.18 -12.01 5.82
C LEU A 23 8.95 -13.34 5.88
N GLU A 24 9.33 -13.90 4.73
CA GLU A 24 10.06 -15.17 4.66
C GLU A 24 11.55 -15.01 4.32
N ASP A 25 11.92 -13.89 3.70
CA ASP A 25 13.26 -13.74 3.10
C ASP A 25 13.61 -12.25 2.92
N ASP A 26 14.43 -11.71 3.82
CA ASP A 26 14.85 -10.31 3.81
C ASP A 26 15.64 -9.91 2.56
N SER A 27 16.27 -10.88 1.87
CA SER A 27 16.94 -10.61 0.59
C SER A 27 15.95 -10.22 -0.52
N LYS A 28 14.65 -10.51 -0.32
CA LYS A 28 13.54 -10.20 -1.22
C LYS A 28 12.70 -9.00 -0.74
N ASN A 29 13.22 -8.22 0.19
CA ASN A 29 12.63 -6.93 0.55
C ASN A 29 12.57 -6.01 -0.68
N VAL A 30 11.49 -5.24 -0.80
CA VAL A 30 11.25 -4.42 -2.00
C VAL A 30 11.47 -2.95 -1.68
N TYR A 31 12.33 -2.32 -2.46
CA TYR A 31 12.77 -0.95 -2.29
C TYR A 31 12.31 -0.08 -3.46
N TRP A 32 12.21 1.21 -3.21
CA TRP A 32 12.19 2.24 -4.22
C TRP A 32 13.53 2.95 -4.30
N VAL A 33 13.95 3.22 -5.53
CA VAL A 33 15.12 4.03 -5.88
C VAL A 33 14.71 5.11 -6.89
N PRO A 34 15.48 6.20 -7.06
CA PRO A 34 15.26 7.16 -8.14
C PRO A 34 15.22 6.51 -9.54
N ASP A 35 14.66 7.23 -10.52
CA ASP A 35 14.62 6.71 -11.89
C ASP A 35 16.02 6.70 -12.53
N ALA A 36 16.27 5.70 -13.37
CA ALA A 36 17.51 5.57 -14.15
C ALA A 36 17.20 4.98 -15.54
N ALA A 37 18.19 4.94 -16.43
CA ALA A 37 17.98 4.44 -17.79
C ALA A 37 17.52 2.98 -17.83
N LEU A 38 18.16 2.11 -17.04
CA LEU A 38 17.86 0.69 -16.98
C LEU A 38 16.97 0.35 -15.76
N PRO A 39 15.99 -0.56 -15.91
CA PRO A 39 15.21 -1.03 -14.78
C PRO A 39 16.06 -1.88 -13.83
N CYS A 40 15.76 -1.83 -12.52
CA CYS A 40 16.38 -2.76 -11.57
C CYS A 40 15.75 -4.16 -11.69
N LEU A 41 14.48 -4.27 -12.07
CA LEU A 41 13.82 -5.57 -12.24
C LEU A 41 14.10 -6.14 -13.63
N SER A 42 14.16 -7.46 -13.71
CA SER A 42 14.43 -8.21 -14.92
C SER A 42 13.41 -9.33 -15.12
N CYS A 43 12.99 -9.57 -16.36
CA CYS A 43 12.16 -10.71 -16.76
C CYS A 43 12.97 -12.00 -16.94
N LYS A 44 13.87 -12.36 -16.00
CA LYS A 44 14.83 -13.49 -16.18
C LYS A 44 14.20 -14.80 -16.67
N ASP A 45 12.98 -15.11 -16.20
CA ASP A 45 12.30 -16.38 -16.50
C ASP A 45 11.07 -16.21 -17.42
N SER A 46 10.87 -15.03 -18.03
CA SER A 46 9.64 -14.74 -18.78
C SER A 46 9.90 -13.87 -20.00
N ASN A 47 9.09 -14.07 -21.04
CA ASN A 47 9.11 -13.21 -22.22
C ASN A 47 8.68 -11.77 -21.83
N PRO A 48 9.49 -10.72 -22.08
CA PRO A 48 9.14 -9.33 -21.75
C PRO A 48 7.81 -8.86 -22.35
N LEU A 49 7.44 -9.37 -23.53
CA LEU A 49 6.17 -9.07 -24.19
C LEU A 49 4.95 -9.50 -23.35
N SER A 50 5.12 -10.43 -22.41
CA SER A 50 4.06 -10.83 -21.46
C SER A 50 3.61 -9.69 -20.53
N LEU A 51 4.43 -8.64 -20.38
CA LEU A 51 4.08 -7.43 -19.64
C LEU A 51 3.08 -6.54 -20.39
N VAL A 52 2.87 -6.80 -21.69
CA VAL A 52 1.87 -6.12 -22.52
C VAL A 52 0.67 -7.03 -22.70
N SER A 53 -0.51 -6.58 -22.28
CA SER A 53 -1.72 -7.39 -22.46
C SER A 53 -2.09 -7.54 -23.94
N LYS A 54 -2.67 -8.68 -24.32
CA LYS A 54 -3.19 -8.92 -25.69
C LYS A 54 -4.16 -7.81 -26.15
N LYS A 55 -4.93 -7.26 -25.21
CA LYS A 55 -5.86 -6.14 -25.47
C LYS A 55 -5.10 -4.85 -25.82
N GLN A 56 -4.04 -4.51 -25.09
CA GLN A 56 -3.19 -3.36 -25.41
C GLN A 56 -2.50 -3.56 -26.76
N LEU A 57 -1.94 -4.73 -27.01
CA LEU A 57 -1.31 -5.05 -28.30
C LEU A 57 -2.29 -4.89 -29.46
N PHE A 58 -3.52 -5.39 -29.32
CA PHE A 58 -4.59 -5.21 -30.32
C PHE A 58 -4.97 -3.73 -30.51
N GLN A 59 -5.04 -2.95 -29.44
CA GLN A 59 -5.32 -1.52 -29.52
C GLN A 59 -4.22 -0.75 -30.25
N LEU A 60 -2.95 -1.05 -29.96
CA LEU A 60 -1.79 -0.45 -30.64
C LEU A 60 -1.78 -0.83 -32.13
N LYS A 61 -2.00 -2.11 -32.44
CA LYS A 61 -2.13 -2.60 -33.82
C LYS A 61 -3.18 -1.79 -34.60
N LYS A 62 -4.37 -1.60 -34.02
CA LYS A 62 -5.47 -0.84 -34.65
C LYS A 62 -5.13 0.65 -34.78
N LYS A 63 -4.55 1.25 -33.73
CA LYS A 63 -4.16 2.67 -33.68
C LYS A 63 -3.18 3.02 -34.81
N PHE A 64 -2.19 2.16 -35.04
CA PHE A 64 -1.12 2.41 -36.02
C PHE A 64 -1.31 1.67 -37.35
N ARG A 65 -2.47 1.01 -37.54
CA ARG A 65 -2.84 0.29 -38.78
C ARG A 65 -1.78 -0.74 -39.21
N VAL A 66 -1.24 -1.47 -38.24
CA VAL A 66 -0.17 -2.45 -38.45
C VAL A 66 -0.75 -3.82 -38.82
N SER A 67 -0.11 -4.53 -39.76
CA SER A 67 -0.56 -5.85 -40.21
C SER A 67 -0.25 -6.96 -39.20
N ASP A 68 -0.99 -8.07 -39.25
CA ASP A 68 -0.72 -9.24 -38.40
C ASP A 68 0.67 -9.85 -38.63
N ALA A 69 1.24 -9.67 -39.82
CA ALA A 69 2.57 -10.16 -40.14
C ALA A 69 3.65 -9.48 -39.29
N VAL A 70 3.50 -8.16 -39.02
CA VAL A 70 4.41 -7.41 -38.14
C VAL A 70 4.30 -7.92 -36.70
N ILE A 71 3.07 -8.09 -36.20
CA ILE A 71 2.84 -8.59 -34.84
C ILE A 71 3.49 -9.96 -34.64
N LYS A 72 3.31 -10.89 -35.59
CA LYS A 72 3.96 -12.21 -35.54
C LYS A 72 5.50 -12.12 -35.54
N LYS A 73 6.09 -11.15 -36.26
CA LYS A 73 7.55 -10.92 -36.22
C LYS A 73 8.01 -10.41 -34.86
N ILE A 74 7.27 -9.48 -34.26
CA ILE A 74 7.56 -8.95 -32.92
C ILE A 74 7.45 -10.06 -31.87
N GLU A 75 6.39 -10.87 -31.91
CA GLU A 75 6.22 -12.02 -31.00
C GLU A 75 7.39 -13.00 -31.11
N LYS A 76 7.80 -13.36 -32.35
CA LYS A 76 8.96 -14.22 -32.58
C LYS A 76 10.27 -13.60 -32.09
N PHE A 77 10.44 -12.29 -32.24
CA PHE A 77 11.63 -11.58 -31.76
C PHE A 77 11.77 -11.69 -30.25
N TYR A 78 10.71 -11.37 -29.49
CA TYR A 78 10.73 -11.47 -28.02
C TYR A 78 10.77 -12.92 -27.49
N GLN A 79 10.56 -13.92 -28.35
CA GLN A 79 10.76 -15.35 -28.03
C GLN A 79 12.16 -15.84 -28.38
N SER A 80 13.00 -15.01 -29.01
CA SER A 80 14.33 -15.38 -29.48
C SER A 80 15.42 -14.64 -28.71
N ASP A 81 16.66 -15.13 -28.79
CA ASP A 81 17.84 -14.51 -28.19
C ASP A 81 18.45 -13.39 -29.06
N LYS A 82 17.66 -12.81 -29.98
CA LYS A 82 18.13 -11.74 -30.87
C LYS A 82 18.12 -10.41 -30.14
N ASP A 83 19.15 -9.61 -30.39
CA ASP A 83 19.26 -8.23 -29.90
C ASP A 83 18.55 -7.21 -30.82
N THR A 84 18.40 -7.54 -32.10
CA THR A 84 17.92 -6.61 -33.13
C THR A 84 16.67 -7.13 -33.82
N LEU A 85 15.59 -6.36 -33.74
CA LEU A 85 14.35 -6.62 -34.48
C LEU A 85 14.51 -6.17 -35.94
N ASN A 86 14.44 -7.11 -36.89
CA ASN A 86 14.48 -6.80 -38.32
C ASN A 86 13.11 -7.04 -38.99
N LEU A 87 12.41 -5.94 -39.32
CA LEU A 87 11.10 -5.98 -39.96
C LEU A 87 11.16 -6.16 -41.49
N LYS A 88 12.31 -5.92 -42.14
CA LYS A 88 12.50 -5.95 -43.60
C LYS A 88 11.40 -5.17 -44.33
N GLU A 89 10.75 -5.78 -45.33
CA GLU A 89 9.63 -5.21 -46.12
C GLU A 89 8.42 -4.77 -45.30
N LEU A 90 8.34 -5.17 -44.02
CA LEU A 90 7.26 -4.77 -43.11
C LEU A 90 7.63 -3.54 -42.26
N ASP A 91 8.81 -2.95 -42.50
CA ASP A 91 9.28 -1.74 -41.83
C ASP A 91 8.54 -0.50 -42.35
N SER A 92 7.48 -0.13 -41.64
CA SER A 92 6.69 1.08 -41.87
C SER A 92 6.78 2.00 -40.66
N LEU A 93 6.51 3.30 -40.85
CA LEU A 93 6.44 4.26 -39.74
C LEU A 93 5.51 3.77 -38.61
N GLY A 94 4.33 3.24 -38.97
CA GLY A 94 3.39 2.69 -38.00
C GLY A 94 3.95 1.49 -37.23
N ALA A 95 4.74 0.63 -37.87
CA ALA A 95 5.42 -0.48 -37.22
C ALA A 95 6.52 0.00 -36.26
N ARG A 96 7.32 1.01 -36.65
CA ARG A 96 8.36 1.61 -35.80
C ARG A 96 7.77 2.24 -34.53
N ILE A 97 6.73 3.06 -34.67
CA ILE A 97 6.05 3.69 -33.53
C ILE A 97 5.42 2.62 -32.63
N LEU A 98 4.82 1.57 -33.21
CA LEU A 98 4.27 0.47 -32.43
C LEU A 98 5.34 -0.25 -31.61
N VAL A 99 6.52 -0.53 -32.18
CA VAL A 99 7.63 -1.16 -31.45
C VAL A 99 8.09 -0.25 -30.31
N GLN A 100 8.28 1.04 -30.57
CA GLN A 100 8.68 2.01 -29.56
C GLN A 100 7.69 2.05 -28.37
N GLU A 101 6.39 2.16 -28.65
CA GLU A 101 5.35 2.18 -27.61
C GLU A 101 5.27 0.86 -26.81
N LEU A 102 5.57 -0.28 -27.46
CA LEU A 102 5.68 -1.57 -26.77
C LEU A 102 6.87 -1.59 -25.82
N GLU A 103 8.05 -1.17 -26.29
CA GLU A 103 9.27 -1.12 -25.48
C GLU A 103 9.13 -0.16 -24.30
N ASP A 104 8.56 1.03 -24.52
CA ASP A 104 8.25 1.99 -23.46
C ASP A 104 7.29 1.40 -22.41
N THR A 105 6.29 0.62 -22.86
CA THR A 105 5.35 -0.06 -21.96
C THR A 105 6.05 -1.15 -21.14
N ILE A 106 6.94 -1.93 -21.76
CA ILE A 106 7.70 -3.00 -21.12
C ILE A 106 8.67 -2.39 -20.09
N LEU A 107 9.48 -1.41 -20.49
CA LEU A 107 10.42 -0.71 -19.63
C LEU A 107 9.69 -0.03 -18.47
N GLY A 108 8.61 0.70 -18.74
CA GLY A 108 7.79 1.32 -17.73
C GLY A 108 7.19 0.31 -16.74
N SER A 109 6.85 -0.89 -17.19
CA SER A 109 6.37 -1.97 -16.32
C SER A 109 7.48 -2.55 -15.46
N LEU A 110 8.65 -2.84 -16.03
CA LEU A 110 9.83 -3.32 -15.29
C LEU A 110 10.29 -2.33 -14.21
N LYS A 111 10.12 -1.03 -14.46
CA LYS A 111 10.46 0.02 -13.49
C LYS A 111 9.44 0.16 -12.36
N ARG A 112 8.16 -0.09 -12.63
CA ARG A 112 7.05 0.27 -11.72
C ARG A 112 6.31 -0.92 -11.10
N LYS A 113 6.45 -2.13 -11.63
CA LYS A 113 5.64 -3.29 -11.26
C LYS A 113 6.51 -4.44 -10.80
N TYR A 114 6.35 -4.82 -9.54
CA TYR A 114 6.88 -6.05 -8.98
C TYR A 114 5.73 -6.99 -8.61
N ARG A 115 5.84 -8.25 -9.00
CA ARG A 115 4.87 -9.29 -8.68
C ARG A 115 5.59 -10.62 -8.46
N ASN A 116 5.29 -11.27 -7.34
CA ASN A 116 5.73 -12.62 -7.05
C ASN A 116 4.63 -13.35 -6.26
N SER A 117 4.01 -14.37 -6.85
CA SER A 117 2.88 -15.10 -6.26
C SER A 117 3.22 -15.84 -4.97
N SER A 118 4.50 -16.16 -4.74
CA SER A 118 4.97 -16.81 -3.50
C SER A 118 5.38 -15.82 -2.42
N ALA A 119 5.48 -14.52 -2.74
CA ALA A 119 5.91 -13.52 -1.76
C ALA A 119 4.85 -13.32 -0.66
N LYS A 120 5.33 -13.02 0.55
CA LYS A 120 4.50 -12.60 1.69
C LYS A 120 4.93 -11.20 2.11
N LEU A 121 4.56 -10.21 1.30
CA LEU A 121 4.92 -8.82 1.51
C LEU A 121 4.10 -8.20 2.64
N MET A 122 4.79 -7.43 3.49
CA MET A 122 4.23 -6.61 4.55
C MET A 122 4.68 -5.17 4.36
N PRO A 123 3.75 -4.18 4.31
CA PRO A 123 4.13 -2.78 4.16
C PRO A 123 5.04 -2.34 5.31
N TYR A 124 6.09 -1.59 4.96
CA TYR A 124 7.07 -1.12 5.92
C TYR A 124 6.68 0.26 6.49
N TYR A 125 6.84 0.42 7.79
CA TYR A 125 6.75 1.70 8.49
C TYR A 125 8.13 1.96 9.05
N ASP A 126 8.73 3.08 8.63
CA ASP A 126 9.96 3.57 9.24
C ASP A 126 9.58 4.40 10.48
N PRO A 127 9.82 3.91 11.71
CA PRO A 127 9.43 4.63 12.91
C PRO A 127 10.20 5.95 13.05
N THR A 128 11.40 6.07 12.46
CA THR A 128 12.21 7.29 12.54
C THR A 128 11.61 8.45 11.76
N LEU A 129 10.74 8.16 10.78
CA LEU A 129 10.06 9.15 9.97
C LEU A 129 8.73 9.60 10.57
N SER A 130 8.21 8.93 11.61
CA SER A 130 6.90 9.23 12.18
C SER A 130 6.79 10.62 12.84
N GLY A 131 7.93 11.25 13.15
CA GLY A 131 7.99 12.64 13.62
C GLY A 131 8.04 13.69 12.50
N GLN A 132 8.29 13.26 11.26
CA GLN A 132 8.52 14.15 10.11
C GLN A 132 7.41 14.07 9.07
N ILE A 133 6.90 12.86 8.82
CA ILE A 133 5.79 12.59 7.90
C ILE A 133 4.66 11.87 8.63
N ALA A 134 3.44 12.05 8.13
CA ALA A 134 2.30 11.32 8.67
C ALA A 134 2.40 9.86 8.25
N LEU A 135 2.45 8.94 9.22
CA LEU A 135 2.36 7.50 8.97
C LEU A 135 0.98 6.93 9.31
N HIS A 136 -0.01 7.81 9.48
CA HIS A 136 -1.36 7.41 9.84
C HIS A 136 -2.00 6.58 8.73
N THR A 137 -2.77 5.58 9.15
CA THR A 137 -3.33 4.57 8.27
C THR A 137 -4.81 4.40 8.51
N SER A 138 -5.59 4.49 7.43
CA SER A 138 -7.02 4.18 7.48
C SER A 138 -7.30 2.84 6.80
N ALA A 139 -7.96 1.92 7.49
CA ALA A 139 -8.43 0.66 6.89
C ALA A 139 -9.94 0.72 6.69
N ILE A 140 -10.39 0.63 5.43
CA ILE A 140 -11.80 0.82 5.07
C ILE A 140 -12.30 -0.41 4.34
N GLY A 141 -13.40 -0.98 4.83
CA GLY A 141 -14.04 -2.14 4.22
C GLY A 141 -15.16 -2.70 5.08
N PRO A 142 -15.94 -3.65 4.56
CA PRO A 142 -17.09 -4.19 5.29
C PRO A 142 -16.68 -4.99 6.53
N SER A 143 -17.67 -5.37 7.33
CA SER A 143 -17.48 -6.34 8.40
C SER A 143 -16.85 -7.62 7.85
N SER A 144 -15.98 -8.26 8.65
CA SER A 144 -15.30 -9.50 8.29
C SER A 144 -14.35 -9.42 7.08
N SER A 145 -14.02 -8.22 6.58
CA SER A 145 -13.10 -8.09 5.45
C SER A 145 -11.65 -8.45 5.80
N GLY A 146 -11.31 -8.39 7.09
CA GLY A 146 -9.97 -8.64 7.62
C GLY A 146 -9.21 -7.37 7.98
N LYS A 147 -9.90 -6.23 8.20
CA LYS A 147 -9.31 -4.94 8.59
C LYS A 147 -8.42 -5.07 9.84
N SER A 148 -8.99 -5.53 10.94
CA SER A 148 -8.28 -5.75 12.20
C SER A 148 -7.13 -6.73 12.01
N THR A 149 -7.34 -7.79 11.23
CA THR A 149 -6.30 -8.80 10.93
C THR A 149 -5.07 -8.20 10.23
N ILE A 150 -5.24 -7.42 9.16
CA ILE A 150 -4.09 -6.84 8.46
C ILE A 150 -3.42 -5.74 9.29
N VAL A 151 -4.20 -4.92 10.00
CA VAL A 151 -3.65 -3.92 10.93
C VAL A 151 -2.83 -4.60 12.04
N GLY A 152 -3.35 -5.66 12.66
CA GLY A 152 -2.61 -6.44 13.66
C GLY A 152 -1.30 -7.02 13.13
N LYS A 153 -1.29 -7.53 11.89
CA LYS A 153 -0.06 -8.01 11.24
C LYS A 153 0.93 -6.87 10.98
N ILE A 154 0.47 -5.71 10.51
CA ILE A 154 1.32 -4.53 10.32
C ILE A 154 1.97 -4.13 11.63
N LEU A 155 1.17 -4.07 12.71
CA LEU A 155 1.63 -3.69 14.04
C LEU A 155 2.74 -4.61 14.55
N LEU A 156 2.50 -5.92 14.48
CA LEU A 156 3.46 -6.94 14.88
C LEU A 156 4.81 -6.83 14.14
N ASN A 157 4.80 -6.55 12.84
CA ASN A 157 6.01 -6.60 12.01
C ASN A 157 6.77 -5.26 11.90
N ASN A 158 6.18 -4.16 12.39
CA ASN A 158 6.76 -2.83 12.23
C ASN A 158 7.03 -2.10 13.55
N PHE A 159 6.33 -2.43 14.63
CA PHE A 159 6.41 -1.70 15.89
C PHE A 159 6.88 -2.59 17.03
N ASP A 160 7.84 -3.49 16.76
CA ASP A 160 8.45 -4.38 17.76
C ASP A 160 9.72 -3.76 18.39
N ASP A 161 9.72 -2.45 18.60
CA ASP A 161 10.89 -1.65 19.00
C ASP A 161 10.76 -1.03 20.41
N GLY A 162 9.90 -1.62 21.25
CA GLY A 162 9.57 -1.10 22.58
C GLY A 162 8.38 -0.12 22.61
N THR A 163 7.87 0.31 21.44
CA THR A 163 6.70 1.19 21.35
C THR A 163 5.46 0.56 22.00
N THR A 164 4.67 1.37 22.72
CA THR A 164 3.38 0.96 23.27
C THR A 164 2.27 1.19 22.25
N ILE A 165 1.42 0.19 22.09
CA ILE A 165 0.30 0.14 21.15
C ILE A 165 -1.00 0.17 21.95
N TRP A 166 -1.80 1.20 21.75
CA TRP A 166 -3.09 1.40 22.39
C TRP A 166 -4.20 1.03 21.43
N ILE A 167 -5.00 0.02 21.76
CA ILE A 167 -6.11 -0.46 20.94
C ILE A 167 -7.42 -0.04 21.59
N PHE A 168 -8.07 0.94 20.98
CA PHE A 168 -9.40 1.42 21.34
C PHE A 168 -10.42 0.71 20.49
N SER A 169 -11.23 -0.15 21.10
CA SER A 169 -12.31 -0.85 20.43
C SER A 169 -13.43 -1.21 21.41
N PRO A 170 -14.70 -1.20 21.01
CA PRO A 170 -15.79 -1.74 21.83
C PRO A 170 -15.58 -3.23 22.17
N THR A 171 -14.83 -3.94 21.34
CA THR A 171 -14.55 -5.37 21.48
C THR A 171 -13.07 -5.65 21.78
N ALA A 172 -12.29 -4.65 22.20
CA ALA A 172 -10.83 -4.79 22.39
C ALA A 172 -10.44 -6.02 23.23
N THR A 173 -11.22 -6.31 24.28
CA THR A 173 -10.96 -7.40 25.23
C THR A 173 -11.63 -8.72 24.88
N SER A 174 -12.35 -8.81 23.76
CA SER A 174 -12.99 -10.03 23.27
C SER A 174 -12.51 -10.45 21.87
N ASP A 175 -12.10 -9.49 21.03
CA ASP A 175 -11.62 -9.74 19.67
C ASP A 175 -10.36 -10.64 19.66
N PRO A 176 -10.40 -11.79 18.98
CA PRO A 176 -9.28 -12.71 18.89
C PRO A 176 -8.00 -12.10 18.27
N VAL A 177 -8.13 -11.15 17.35
CA VAL A 177 -7.00 -10.49 16.69
C VAL A 177 -6.20 -9.68 17.70
N TRP A 178 -6.88 -8.87 18.50
CA TRP A 178 -6.24 -7.99 19.49
C TRP A 178 -5.69 -8.78 20.67
N LYS A 179 -6.40 -9.82 21.12
CA LYS A 179 -5.87 -10.77 22.12
C LYS A 179 -4.62 -11.48 21.64
N LYS A 180 -4.61 -11.94 20.39
CA LYS A 180 -3.45 -12.61 19.81
C LYS A 180 -2.26 -11.64 19.71
N LEU A 181 -2.49 -10.42 19.22
CA LEU A 181 -1.43 -9.41 19.17
C LEU A 181 -0.86 -9.09 20.55
N GLN A 182 -1.71 -8.96 21.57
CA GLN A 182 -1.27 -8.76 22.95
C GLN A 182 -0.51 -9.98 23.51
N LYS A 183 -0.89 -11.20 23.12
CA LYS A 183 -0.15 -12.41 23.48
C LYS A 183 1.24 -12.41 22.85
N ASP A 184 1.32 -12.07 21.56
CA ASP A 184 2.56 -12.11 20.78
C ASP A 184 3.53 -10.97 21.18
N MET A 185 3.04 -9.80 21.61
CA MET A 185 3.87 -8.63 21.97
C MET A 185 3.91 -8.27 23.46
N SER A 186 3.14 -8.97 24.31
CA SER A 186 2.89 -8.73 25.74
C SER A 186 1.85 -7.66 26.13
N LYS A 187 1.24 -7.84 27.32
CA LYS A 187 0.32 -6.88 27.98
C LYS A 187 0.95 -5.53 28.35
N LYS A 188 2.28 -5.49 28.50
CA LYS A 188 2.98 -4.23 28.77
C LYS A 188 2.98 -3.33 27.53
N ARG A 189 3.13 -3.94 26.36
CA ARG A 189 3.25 -3.23 25.07
C ARG A 189 1.93 -3.02 24.37
N VAL A 190 0.99 -3.95 24.46
CA VAL A 190 -0.33 -3.82 23.83
C VAL A 190 -1.39 -3.59 24.91
N LYS A 191 -1.94 -2.37 24.93
CA LYS A 191 -3.01 -1.94 25.84
C LYS A 191 -4.34 -2.09 25.13
N LEU A 192 -5.21 -2.93 25.67
CA LEU A 192 -6.56 -3.14 25.15
C LEU A 192 -7.54 -2.28 25.94
N ILE A 193 -8.15 -1.30 25.29
CA ILE A 193 -9.06 -0.33 25.89
C ILE A 193 -10.45 -0.53 25.30
N ASP A 194 -11.37 -0.92 26.17
CA ASP A 194 -12.80 -1.00 25.86
C ASP A 194 -13.40 0.41 25.80
N THR A 195 -13.78 0.85 24.60
CA THR A 195 -14.28 2.21 24.39
C THR A 195 -15.61 2.48 25.06
N SER A 196 -16.41 1.45 25.37
CA SER A 196 -17.68 1.61 26.08
C SER A 196 -17.49 2.07 27.53
N LYS A 197 -16.29 1.89 28.08
CA LYS A 197 -15.95 2.24 29.48
C LYS A 197 -15.30 3.61 29.62
N ILE A 198 -15.11 4.35 28.52
CA ILE A 198 -14.44 5.65 28.54
C ILE A 198 -15.44 6.74 28.92
N VAL A 199 -15.42 7.16 30.19
CA VAL A 199 -16.36 8.15 30.73
C VAL A 199 -15.80 9.58 30.80
N ALA A 200 -14.51 9.77 30.50
CA ALA A 200 -13.82 11.06 30.54
C ALA A 200 -12.85 11.22 29.35
N PRO A 201 -12.47 12.46 28.99
CA PRO A 201 -11.45 12.70 27.97
C PRO A 201 -10.13 12.02 28.33
N ILE A 202 -9.46 11.47 27.32
CA ILE A 202 -8.11 10.92 27.45
C ILE A 202 -7.12 11.93 26.87
N ASP A 203 -6.12 12.31 27.65
CA ASP A 203 -5.08 13.22 27.19
C ASP A 203 -3.97 12.49 26.43
N LEU A 204 -3.62 13.05 25.27
CA LEU A 204 -2.68 12.44 24.33
C LEU A 204 -1.23 12.46 24.85
N GLU A 205 -0.86 13.44 25.66
CA GLU A 205 0.51 13.58 26.14
C GLU A 205 0.74 12.85 27.46
N THR A 206 -0.11 13.12 28.45
CA THR A 206 0.07 12.65 29.83
C THR A 206 -0.38 11.21 30.05
N GLN A 207 -1.37 10.73 29.30
CA GLN A 207 -1.93 9.38 29.47
C GLN A 207 -1.50 8.41 28.36
N ILE A 208 -1.50 8.85 27.10
CA ILE A 208 -1.05 8.00 25.98
C ILE A 208 0.46 8.00 25.87
N GLY A 209 1.10 9.16 25.98
CA GLY A 209 2.54 9.32 25.84
C GLY A 209 3.00 9.50 24.40
N ARG A 210 4.08 10.27 24.24
CA ARG A 210 4.69 10.61 22.95
C ARG A 210 5.30 9.38 22.25
N GLY A 211 5.31 9.40 20.92
CA GLY A 211 5.89 8.31 20.10
C GLY A 211 5.16 6.98 20.12
N ASN A 212 3.99 6.89 20.77
CA ASN A 212 3.20 5.66 20.83
C ASN A 212 2.28 5.46 19.61
N VAL A 213 1.74 4.25 19.47
CA VAL A 213 0.80 3.90 18.41
C VAL A 213 -0.61 3.82 18.97
N LEU A 214 -1.57 4.43 18.29
CA LEU A 214 -3.00 4.27 18.60
C LEU A 214 -3.70 3.53 17.46
N VAL A 215 -4.61 2.65 17.82
CA VAL A 215 -5.52 1.95 16.92
C VAL A 215 -6.92 2.24 17.39
N PHE A 216 -7.75 2.76 16.49
CA PHE A 216 -9.18 2.93 16.72
C PHE A 216 -9.93 1.95 15.83
N ASP A 217 -10.47 0.90 16.44
CA ASP A 217 -11.22 -0.14 15.77
C ASP A 217 -12.73 0.03 15.99
N ASP A 218 -13.48 -0.02 14.90
CA ASP A 218 -14.93 0.11 14.85
C ASP A 218 -15.48 1.34 15.59
N GLN A 219 -15.05 2.53 15.15
CA GLN A 219 -15.55 3.81 15.70
C GLN A 219 -17.06 4.00 15.49
N ASP A 220 -17.65 3.34 14.49
CA ASP A 220 -19.09 3.41 14.21
C ASP A 220 -19.93 2.68 15.29
N ALA A 221 -19.36 1.69 15.98
CA ALA A 221 -20.01 0.90 17.02
C ALA A 221 -19.88 1.50 18.44
N VAL A 222 -19.17 2.61 18.61
CA VAL A 222 -19.04 3.29 19.90
C VAL A 222 -20.37 3.97 20.28
N LEU A 223 -20.75 3.88 21.56
CA LEU A 223 -21.95 4.56 22.06
C LEU A 223 -21.80 6.08 21.93
N PRO A 224 -22.88 6.83 21.63
CA PRO A 224 -22.79 8.27 21.34
C PRO A 224 -22.11 9.11 22.45
N GLU A 225 -22.29 8.73 23.72
CA GLU A 225 -21.71 9.44 24.86
C GLU A 225 -20.19 9.28 24.97
N ASN A 226 -19.66 8.10 24.60
CA ASN A 226 -18.22 7.83 24.58
C ASN A 226 -17.58 8.29 23.26
N GLU A 227 -18.36 8.32 22.17
CA GLU A 227 -17.91 8.68 20.82
C GLU A 227 -17.23 10.06 20.80
N ARG A 228 -17.71 11.00 21.62
CA ARG A 228 -17.10 12.34 21.72
C ARG A 228 -15.63 12.26 22.17
N TYR A 229 -15.33 11.42 23.16
CA TYR A 229 -13.99 11.31 23.74
C TYR A 229 -13.04 10.57 22.80
N THR A 230 -13.49 9.45 22.24
CA THR A 230 -12.67 8.65 21.33
C THR A 230 -12.45 9.36 19.99
N SER A 231 -13.45 10.06 19.46
CA SER A 231 -13.32 10.87 18.25
C SER A 231 -12.37 12.05 18.48
N GLN A 232 -12.48 12.75 19.62
CA GLN A 232 -11.57 13.85 19.96
C GLN A 232 -10.13 13.36 20.08
N LEU A 233 -9.89 12.25 20.79
CA LEU A 233 -8.57 11.65 20.90
C LEU A 233 -8.02 11.25 19.53
N CYS A 234 -8.84 10.60 18.69
CA CYS A 234 -8.45 10.22 17.34
C CYS A 234 -8.09 11.43 16.48
N SER A 235 -8.88 12.51 16.51
CA SER A 235 -8.58 13.73 15.76
C SER A 235 -7.31 14.41 16.24
N ARG A 236 -7.08 14.51 17.55
CA ARG A 236 -5.83 15.05 18.10
C ARG A 236 -4.64 14.18 17.69
N ALA A 237 -4.75 12.86 17.78
CA ALA A 237 -3.69 11.95 17.37
C ALA A 237 -3.34 12.05 15.88
N GLN A 238 -4.33 12.34 15.02
CA GLN A 238 -4.11 12.52 13.57
C GLN A 238 -3.49 13.88 13.22
N TYR A 239 -3.92 14.99 13.86
CA TYR A 239 -3.39 16.33 13.55
C TYR A 239 -2.12 16.69 14.32
N GLU A 240 -2.07 16.40 15.62
CA GLU A 240 -0.98 16.79 16.53
C GLU A 240 0.06 15.67 16.68
N GLY A 241 -0.34 14.41 16.49
CA GLY A 241 0.43 13.24 16.92
C GLY A 241 1.83 13.17 16.33
N ARG A 242 2.01 13.50 15.05
CA ARG A 242 3.33 13.57 14.39
C ARG A 242 4.30 14.51 15.13
N HIS A 243 3.80 15.62 15.66
CA HIS A 243 4.61 16.63 16.35
C HIS A 243 4.91 16.24 17.82
N MET A 244 4.16 15.31 18.39
CA MET A 244 4.36 14.77 19.73
C MET A 244 5.44 13.69 19.76
N THR A 245 6.69 14.16 19.64
CA THR A 245 7.85 13.27 19.48
C THR A 245 8.46 12.80 20.80
N ASP A 246 8.89 11.54 20.83
CA ASP A 246 9.68 10.97 21.92
C ASP A 246 11.16 11.41 21.85
N LYS A 247 11.99 10.85 22.74
CA LYS A 247 13.44 11.12 22.76
C LYS A 247 14.17 10.69 21.48
N ASN A 248 13.59 9.78 20.70
CA ASN A 248 14.11 9.28 19.43
C ASN A 248 13.49 10.01 18.22
N LYS A 249 12.78 11.13 18.45
CA LYS A 249 12.07 11.91 17.42
C LYS A 249 10.93 11.13 16.74
N LYS A 250 10.42 10.06 17.36
CA LYS A 250 9.27 9.31 16.87
C LYS A 250 8.00 10.03 17.31
N GLY A 251 7.19 10.44 16.34
CA GLY A 251 5.83 10.94 16.57
C GLY A 251 4.83 9.81 16.77
N ILE A 252 3.62 10.17 17.20
CA ILE A 252 2.50 9.25 17.36
C ILE A 252 2.01 8.77 15.99
N VAL A 253 1.77 7.47 15.86
CA VAL A 253 1.19 6.86 14.65
C VAL A 253 -0.23 6.38 14.96
N CYS A 254 -1.16 6.62 14.04
CA CYS A 254 -2.58 6.36 14.25
C CYS A 254 -3.12 5.42 13.17
N PHE A 255 -3.77 4.34 13.58
CA PHE A 255 -4.52 3.44 12.73
C PHE A 255 -6.01 3.63 13.02
N SER A 256 -6.81 3.84 11.98
CA SER A 256 -8.25 4.03 12.12
C SER A 256 -8.99 3.08 11.20
N ILE A 257 -9.89 2.27 11.77
CA ILE A 257 -10.59 1.21 11.07
C ILE A 257 -12.08 1.58 10.95
N PHE A 258 -12.61 1.54 9.73
CA PHE A 258 -13.98 1.96 9.44
C PHE A 258 -14.73 0.91 8.62
N HIS A 259 -16.04 0.85 8.82
CA HIS A 259 -16.95 0.12 7.93
C HIS A 259 -17.26 0.93 6.68
N ASP A 260 -17.59 2.21 6.85
CA ASP A 260 -17.79 3.17 5.76
C ASP A 260 -16.88 4.38 5.89
N GLY A 261 -15.98 4.56 4.91
CA GLY A 261 -15.08 5.72 4.81
C GLY A 261 -15.79 7.04 4.48
N PHE A 262 -17.13 7.06 4.40
CA PHE A 262 -17.97 8.22 4.12
C PHE A 262 -19.08 8.44 5.17
N SER A 263 -19.03 7.73 6.31
CA SER A 263 -19.97 7.88 7.42
C SER A 263 -19.99 9.33 7.92
N ARG A 264 -21.18 9.94 8.00
CA ARG A 264 -21.33 11.30 8.58
C ARG A 264 -21.39 11.28 10.10
N ARG A 265 -21.54 10.11 10.72
CA ARG A 265 -21.66 9.96 12.17
C ARG A 265 -20.32 10.18 12.85
N VAL A 266 -19.26 9.54 12.35
CA VAL A 266 -17.93 9.54 12.96
C VAL A 266 -17.21 10.85 12.71
N LYS A 267 -17.09 11.69 13.74
CA LYS A 267 -16.52 13.05 13.65
C LYS A 267 -15.03 13.05 13.28
N SER A 268 -14.28 12.04 13.71
CA SER A 268 -12.85 11.85 13.41
C SER A 268 -12.59 11.47 11.95
N LEU A 269 -13.60 11.09 11.18
CA LEU A 269 -13.43 10.66 9.79
C LEU A 269 -12.83 11.77 8.92
N LYS A 270 -13.16 13.04 9.19
CA LYS A 270 -12.56 14.18 8.48
C LYS A 270 -11.04 14.24 8.69
N SER A 271 -10.58 14.20 9.95
CA SER A 271 -9.15 14.20 10.26
C SER A 271 -8.44 13.00 9.66
N THR A 272 -9.02 11.81 9.76
CA THR A 272 -8.45 10.61 9.16
C THR A 272 -8.35 10.75 7.64
N ASN A 273 -9.38 11.27 6.97
CA ASN A 273 -9.37 11.41 5.52
C ASN A 273 -8.30 12.38 5.02
N ILE A 274 -7.96 13.40 5.82
CA ILE A 274 -6.94 14.41 5.52
C ILE A 274 -5.53 13.91 5.87
N GLU A 275 -5.34 13.35 7.07
CA GLU A 275 -4.00 13.07 7.64
C GLU A 275 -3.50 11.64 7.38
N SER A 276 -4.38 10.70 7.03
CA SER A 276 -3.94 9.34 6.71
C SER A 276 -3.33 9.27 5.32
N SER A 277 -2.01 9.20 5.29
CA SER A 277 -1.19 9.01 4.09
C SER A 277 -1.22 7.58 3.55
N ARG A 278 -1.77 6.63 4.31
CA ARG A 278 -1.88 5.23 3.94
C ARG A 278 -3.34 4.77 4.03
N VAL A 279 -3.82 4.11 3.00
CA VAL A 279 -5.21 3.62 2.94
C VAL A 279 -5.25 2.15 2.57
N ILE A 280 -5.81 1.32 3.45
CA ILE A 280 -6.01 -0.11 3.22
C ILE A 280 -7.43 -0.35 2.71
N LEU A 281 -7.54 -1.05 1.58
CA LEU A 281 -8.81 -1.39 0.92
C LEU A 281 -8.88 -2.88 0.59
N PHE A 282 -10.09 -3.39 0.35
CA PHE A 282 -10.38 -4.82 0.12
C PHE A 282 -11.09 -5.04 -1.23
N PRO A 283 -10.39 -4.82 -2.36
CA PRO A 283 -11.03 -4.75 -3.69
C PRO A 283 -11.64 -6.07 -4.16
N ASN A 284 -11.11 -7.21 -3.75
CA ASN A 284 -11.64 -8.53 -4.10
C ASN A 284 -12.92 -8.91 -3.34
N GLN A 285 -13.22 -8.21 -2.24
CA GLN A 285 -14.45 -8.41 -1.49
C GLN A 285 -15.49 -7.34 -1.80
N GLN A 286 -15.08 -6.08 -1.89
CA GLN A 286 -15.97 -4.96 -2.22
C GLN A 286 -15.28 -3.95 -3.13
N ARG A 287 -15.20 -4.30 -4.41
CA ARG A 287 -14.62 -3.45 -5.46
C ARG A 287 -15.29 -2.07 -5.56
N HIS A 288 -16.59 -1.99 -5.31
CA HIS A 288 -17.34 -0.73 -5.39
C HIS A 288 -16.93 0.27 -4.30
N VAL A 289 -16.76 -0.19 -3.04
CA VAL A 289 -16.26 0.66 -1.93
C VAL A 289 -14.85 1.10 -2.21
N ALA A 290 -13.96 0.19 -2.61
CA ALA A 290 -12.58 0.52 -2.94
C ALA A 290 -12.50 1.58 -4.06
N ARG A 291 -13.30 1.44 -5.12
CA ARG A 291 -13.41 2.44 -6.20
C ARG A 291 -13.90 3.79 -5.68
N LYS A 292 -14.93 3.82 -4.83
CA LYS A 292 -15.48 5.06 -4.25
C LYS A 292 -14.43 5.79 -3.42
N VAL A 293 -13.68 5.06 -2.57
CA VAL A 293 -12.59 5.63 -1.77
C VAL A 293 -11.47 6.18 -2.67
N MET A 294 -10.98 5.40 -3.63
CA MET A 294 -9.92 5.86 -4.54
C MET A 294 -10.32 7.10 -5.34
N LYS A 295 -11.55 7.15 -5.84
CA LYS A 295 -12.03 8.30 -6.63
C LYS A 295 -12.29 9.53 -5.76
N ASN A 296 -13.12 9.39 -4.73
CA ASN A 296 -13.71 10.54 -4.04
C ASN A 296 -12.83 11.06 -2.90
N ARG A 297 -11.99 10.21 -2.31
CA ARG A 297 -11.07 10.60 -1.23
C ARG A 297 -9.65 10.81 -1.74
N LEU A 298 -9.13 9.88 -2.54
CA LEU A 298 -7.73 9.91 -2.98
C LEU A 298 -7.53 10.65 -4.31
N GLY A 299 -8.61 11.07 -4.97
CA GLY A 299 -8.54 11.85 -6.22
C GLY A 299 -7.99 11.05 -7.41
N TYR A 300 -7.95 9.72 -7.34
CA TYR A 300 -7.42 8.91 -8.43
C TYR A 300 -8.30 8.97 -9.66
N THR A 301 -7.66 9.10 -10.82
CA THR A 301 -8.32 9.06 -12.12
C THR A 301 -8.88 7.67 -12.42
N SER A 302 -9.86 7.59 -13.32
CA SER A 302 -10.39 6.31 -13.79
C SER A 302 -9.30 5.40 -14.39
N ALA A 303 -8.26 5.99 -14.99
CA ALA A 303 -7.13 5.25 -15.55
C ALA A 303 -6.27 4.62 -14.45
N GLN A 304 -5.91 5.39 -13.42
CA GLN A 304 -5.14 4.88 -12.26
C GLN A 304 -5.91 3.80 -11.50
N ILE A 305 -7.20 4.01 -11.25
CA ILE A 305 -8.06 3.02 -10.58
C ILE A 305 -8.10 1.71 -11.38
N LYS A 306 -8.20 1.82 -12.71
CA LYS A 306 -8.17 0.65 -13.59
C LYS A 306 -6.81 -0.05 -13.51
N GLU A 307 -5.69 0.68 -13.58
CA GLU A 307 -4.36 0.09 -13.47
C GLU A 307 -4.15 -0.66 -12.14
N ILE A 308 -4.57 -0.06 -11.03
CA ILE A 308 -4.54 -0.70 -9.70
C ILE A 308 -5.35 -2.00 -9.71
N PHE A 309 -6.57 -1.95 -10.25
CA PHE A 309 -7.41 -3.14 -10.28
C PHE A 309 -6.95 -4.23 -11.24
N ASP A 310 -6.32 -3.86 -12.36
CA ASP A 310 -5.73 -4.80 -13.30
C ASP A 310 -4.44 -5.42 -12.72
N PHE A 311 -3.78 -4.72 -11.79
CA PHE A 311 -2.64 -5.23 -11.05
C PHE A 311 -3.03 -6.24 -9.95
N VAL A 312 -4.14 -6.01 -9.25
CA VAL A 312 -4.61 -6.88 -8.15
C VAL A 312 -5.04 -8.27 -8.65
N VAL A 313 -4.57 -9.32 -7.99
CA VAL A 313 -4.96 -10.72 -8.28
C VAL A 313 -5.92 -11.26 -7.23
N SER A 314 -6.63 -12.36 -7.52
CA SER A 314 -7.64 -12.95 -6.63
C SER A 314 -7.11 -13.32 -5.23
N GLY A 315 -5.83 -13.68 -5.12
CA GLY A 315 -5.18 -13.99 -3.84
C GLY A 315 -4.90 -12.76 -2.96
N ASP A 316 -4.88 -11.55 -3.52
CA ASP A 316 -4.62 -10.33 -2.76
C ASP A 316 -5.88 -9.90 -1.99
N ARG A 317 -5.99 -10.28 -0.71
CA ARG A 317 -7.16 -9.91 0.11
C ARG A 317 -7.27 -8.41 0.37
N TRP A 318 -6.12 -7.73 0.48
CA TRP A 318 -6.01 -6.31 0.77
C TRP A 318 -5.05 -5.64 -0.21
N ILE A 319 -5.23 -4.33 -0.37
CA ILE A 319 -4.24 -3.43 -0.95
C ILE A 319 -3.97 -2.29 0.02
N MET A 320 -2.74 -1.79 0.06
CA MET A 320 -2.39 -0.54 0.74
C MET A 320 -1.96 0.48 -0.30
N LEU A 321 -2.66 1.61 -0.33
CA LEU A 321 -2.31 2.78 -1.13
C LEU A 321 -1.51 3.74 -0.26
N VAL A 322 -0.27 4.02 -0.65
CA VAL A 322 0.61 5.00 -0.01
C VAL A 322 0.55 6.29 -0.82
N GLN A 323 0.25 7.42 -0.16
CA GLN A 323 0.07 8.74 -0.79
C GLN A 323 1.33 9.63 -0.73
N HIS A 324 2.31 9.30 0.11
CA HIS A 324 3.58 10.01 0.16
C HIS A 324 4.54 9.51 -0.93
N CYS A 325 5.57 10.30 -1.24
CA CYS A 325 6.59 9.89 -2.20
C CYS A 325 7.43 8.73 -1.62
N PRO A 326 7.55 7.59 -2.32
CA PRO A 326 6.92 7.26 -3.61
C PRO A 326 5.47 6.76 -3.46
N SER A 327 4.57 7.30 -4.28
CA SER A 327 3.18 6.83 -4.32
C SER A 327 3.14 5.41 -4.88
N CYS A 328 2.44 4.51 -4.18
CA CYS A 328 2.39 3.12 -4.58
C CYS A 328 1.16 2.37 -4.05
N CYS A 329 0.84 1.26 -4.73
CA CYS A 329 -0.08 0.23 -4.29
C CYS A 329 0.72 -1.01 -3.89
N ILE A 330 0.60 -1.42 -2.64
CA ILE A 330 1.25 -2.61 -2.08
C ILE A 330 0.17 -3.68 -1.83
N THR A 331 0.44 -4.91 -2.22
CA THR A 331 -0.38 -6.09 -1.89
C THR A 331 0.46 -7.12 -1.16
N SER A 332 -0.12 -8.25 -0.77
CA SER A 332 0.63 -9.37 -0.19
C SER A 332 1.66 -9.98 -1.15
N THR A 333 1.51 -9.79 -2.46
CA THR A 333 2.33 -10.47 -3.49
C THR A 333 2.96 -9.52 -4.50
N GLY A 334 2.77 -8.21 -4.38
CA GLY A 334 3.35 -7.26 -5.34
C GLY A 334 3.32 -5.80 -4.90
N ILE A 335 4.07 -4.98 -5.64
CA ILE A 335 4.07 -3.51 -5.54
C ILE A 335 3.91 -2.88 -6.92
N LEU A 336 3.08 -1.85 -7.01
CA LEU A 336 2.88 -1.00 -8.19
C LEU A 336 3.17 0.46 -7.81
N LEU A 337 4.11 1.11 -8.50
CA LEU A 337 4.32 2.56 -8.39
C LEU A 337 3.24 3.31 -9.20
N LEU A 338 2.66 4.36 -8.59
CA LEU A 338 1.46 5.07 -9.08
C LEU A 338 1.72 6.49 -9.60
#